data_AF-A0A7Y8IUX0-F1
#
_entry.id   AF-A0A7Y8IUX0-F1
#
_cell.length_a   1.000
_cell.length_b   1.000
_cell.length_c   1.000
_cell.angle_alpha   90.00
_cell.angle_beta   90.00
_cell.angle_gamma   90.00
#
_symmetry.space_group_name_H-M   'P 1'
#
loop_
_entity.id
_entity.type
_entity.pdbx_description
1 polymer ?
#
loop_
_entity_poly.entity_id
_entity_poly.type
_entity_poly.pdbx_seq_one_letter_code
_entity_poly.pdbx_strand_id
1 'polypeptide(L)' 'GDRLETDIKMGKESGIATGIVLTGVTDEETLRGVKHTSNQPDFVFQSIADVENLLI' A
#
# COMPACT_ATOMS: atom_id res chain seq x y z
N GLY A 1 0.64 3.81 -3.93
CA GLY A 1 1.45 3.35 -5.06
C GLY A 1 1.16 1.89 -5.31
N ASP A 2 2.03 1.20 -6.04
CA ASP A 2 1.87 -0.22 -6.38
C ASP A 2 3.07 -1.07 -5.96
N ARG A 3 4.13 -0.45 -5.42
CA ARG A 3 5.36 -1.13 -4.98
C ARG A 3 5.68 -0.89 -3.52
N LEU A 4 6.01 -1.96 -2.80
CA LEU A 4 6.35 -1.92 -1.38
C LEU A 4 7.72 -1.29 -1.14
N GLU A 5 8.70 -1.62 -1.96
CA GLU A 5 10.11 -1.25 -1.81
C GLU A 5 10.40 0.22 -2.18
N THR A 6 9.50 0.86 -2.93
CA THR A 6 9.58 2.27 -3.31
C THR A 6 8.50 3.09 -2.63
N ASP A 7 7.25 2.98 -3.08
CA ASP A 7 6.21 3.95 -2.77
C ASP A 7 5.81 3.87 -1.30
N ILE A 8 5.62 2.64 -0.80
CA ILE A 8 5.24 2.39 0.58
C ILE A 8 6.42 2.71 1.50
N LYS A 9 7.62 2.23 1.19
CA LYS A 9 8.82 2.53 1.97
C LYS A 9 9.07 4.04 2.08
N MET A 10 9.03 4.76 0.96
CA MET A 10 9.20 6.22 0.92
C MET A 10 8.14 6.92 1.78
N GLY A 11 6.88 6.52 1.67
CA GLY A 11 5.80 7.10 2.46
C GLY A 11 5.97 6.87 3.96
N LYS A 12 6.34 5.65 4.37
CA LYS A 12 6.64 5.31 5.77
C LYS A 12 7.83 6.11 6.31
N GLU A 13 8.91 6.22 5.55
CA GLU A 13 10.10 7.00 5.92
C GLU A 13 9.80 8.50 6.02
N SER A 14 8.85 8.99 5.22
CA SER A 14 8.39 10.39 5.24
C SER A 14 7.34 10.67 6.33
N GLY A 15 6.86 9.64 7.05
CA GLY A 15 5.85 9.79 8.10
C GLY A 15 4.44 10.10 7.58
N ILE A 16 4.13 9.76 6.34
CA ILE A 16 2.78 9.91 5.75
C ILE A 16 2.05 8.57 5.67
N ALA A 17 0.72 8.62 5.65
CA ALA A 17 -0.11 7.44 5.43
C ALA A 17 0.12 6.87 4.01
N THR A 18 0.14 5.56 3.89
CA THR A 18 0.41 4.86 2.63
C THR A 18 -0.74 3.94 2.22
N GLY A 19 -1.12 4.02 0.95
CA GLY A 19 -2.08 3.11 0.32
C GLY A 19 -1.42 2.37 -0.82
N ILE A 20 -1.64 1.05 -0.90
CA ILE A 20 -1.22 0.22 -2.04
C ILE A 20 -2.42 -0.17 -2.91
N VAL A 21 -2.27 -0.13 -4.22
CA VAL A 21 -3.25 -0.63 -5.19
C VAL A 21 -2.76 -1.93 -5.82
N LEU A 22 -3.66 -2.90 -6.05
CA LEU A 22 -3.33 -4.23 -6.59
C LEU A 22 -3.42 -4.31 -8.13
N THR A 23 -3.50 -3.17 -8.82
CA THR A 23 -3.46 -3.10 -10.29
C THR A 23 -2.05 -3.07 -10.87
N GLY A 24 -1.01 -3.04 -10.03
CA GLY A 24 0.39 -2.88 -10.45
C GLY A 24 1.26 -4.06 -10.02
N VAL A 25 2.44 -3.77 -9.48
CA VAL A 25 3.48 -4.78 -9.23
C VAL A 25 3.23 -5.67 -8.01
N THR A 26 2.75 -5.12 -6.92
CA THR A 26 2.55 -5.90 -5.68
C THR A 26 1.25 -6.69 -5.74
N ASP A 27 1.32 -7.97 -5.36
CA ASP A 27 0.18 -8.87 -5.24
C ASP A 27 -0.18 -9.22 -3.78
N GLU A 28 -1.27 -9.97 -3.60
CA GLU A 28 -1.74 -10.38 -2.28
C GLU A 28 -0.76 -11.30 -1.54
N GLU A 29 -0.02 -12.15 -2.25
CA GLU A 29 0.95 -13.05 -1.64
C GLU A 29 2.10 -12.26 -1.01
N THR A 30 2.62 -11.28 -1.75
CA THR A 30 3.66 -10.37 -1.27
C THR A 30 3.18 -9.59 -0.04
N LEU A 31 1.92 -9.12 -0.04
CA LEU A 31 1.34 -8.41 1.11
C LEU A 31 1.27 -9.27 2.38
N ARG A 32 0.98 -10.56 2.26
CA ARG A 32 0.97 -11.48 3.41
C ARG A 32 2.36 -11.59 4.04
N GLY A 33 3.42 -11.55 3.22
CA GLY A 33 4.81 -11.61 3.66
C GLY A 33 5.28 -10.39 4.46
N VAL A 34 4.68 -9.21 4.26
CA VAL A 34 5.05 -7.96 4.96
C VAL A 34 4.12 -7.60 6.11
N LYS A 35 3.16 -8.46 6.45
CA LYS A 35 2.25 -8.25 7.57
C LYS A 35 3.05 -8.13 8.89
N HIS A 36 2.71 -7.14 9.72
CA HIS A 36 3.39 -6.83 10.98
C HIS A 36 4.85 -6.36 10.83
N THR A 37 5.25 -5.89 9.65
CA THR A 37 6.55 -5.26 9.41
C THR A 37 6.41 -3.75 9.28
N SER A 38 7.53 -3.02 9.35
CA SER A 38 7.56 -1.56 9.11
C SER A 38 7.13 -1.19 7.69
N ASN A 39 7.20 -2.11 6.74
CA ASN A 39 6.84 -1.87 5.33
C ASN A 39 5.39 -2.23 5.01
N GLN A 40 4.56 -2.53 6.02
CA GLN A 40 3.14 -2.80 5.84
C GLN A 40 2.40 -1.51 5.45
N PRO A 41 1.66 -1.47 4.33
CA PRO A 41 0.85 -0.31 3.95
C PRO A 41 -0.31 -0.09 4.93
N ASP A 42 -0.74 1.16 5.10
CA ASP A 42 -1.90 1.49 5.97
C ASP A 42 -3.22 1.06 5.34
N PHE A 43 -3.30 1.11 4.02
CA PHE A 43 -4.48 0.73 3.24
C PHE A 43 -4.13 -0.14 2.05
N VAL A 44 -5.05 -1.05 1.69
CA VAL A 44 -4.95 -1.92 0.52
C VAL A 44 -6.23 -1.73 -0.31
N PHE A 45 -6.05 -1.50 -1.60
CA PHE A 45 -7.13 -1.24 -2.55
C PHE A 45 -7.00 -2.16 -3.76
N GLN A 46 -8.13 -2.58 -4.33
CA GLN A 46 -8.11 -3.35 -5.56
C GLN A 46 -7.72 -2.46 -6.75
N SER A 47 -8.13 -1.18 -6.73
CA SER A 47 -7.73 -0.18 -7.72
C SER A 47 -7.70 1.22 -7.13
N ILE A 48 -7.19 2.19 -7.90
CA ILE A 48 -7.20 3.60 -7.49
C ILE A 48 -8.63 4.15 -7.29
N ALA A 49 -9.64 3.59 -7.97
CA ALA A 49 -11.02 4.01 -7.81
C ALA A 49 -11.55 3.76 -6.38
N ASP A 50 -11.01 2.75 -5.68
CA ASP A 50 -11.46 2.42 -4.32
C ASP A 50 -11.01 3.45 -3.28
N VAL A 51 -10.09 4.35 -3.64
CA VAL A 51 -9.63 5.42 -2.74
C VAL A 51 -10.76 6.38 -2.39
N GLU A 52 -11.75 6.55 -3.27
CA GLU A 52 -12.96 7.35 -2.96
C GLU A 52 -13.66 6.85 -1.70
N ASN A 53 -13.61 5.54 -1.40
CA ASN A 53 -14.23 4.96 -0.21
C ASN A 53 -13.60 5.40 1.12
N LEU A 54 -12.42 6.04 1.10
CA LEU A 54 -11.82 6.65 2.30
C LEU A 54 -12.34 8.06 2.60
N LEU A 55 -12.97 8.72 1.63
CA LEU A 55 -13.36 10.12 1.70
C LEU A 55 -14.82 10.32 2.15
N ILE A 56 -15.55 9.22 2.35
CA ILE A 56 -16.95 9.14 2.77
C ILE A 56 -17.05 8.48 4.14
#